data_AF-A0A061QN19-F1
#
_entry.id   AF-A0A061QN19-F1
#
_cell.length_a   1.000
_cell.length_b   1.000
_cell.length_c   1.000
_cell.angle_alpha   90.00
_cell.angle_beta   90.00
_cell.angle_gamma   90.00
#
_symmetry.space_group_name_H-M   'P 1'
#
loop_
_entity.id
_entity.type
_entity.pdbx_description
1 polymer ?
#
loop_
_entity_poly.entity_id
_entity_poly.type
_entity_poly.pdbx_seq_one_letter_code
_entity_poly.pdbx_strand_id
1 'polypeptide(L)' 'QCCDICQDAPAYCFCVDERAILCRECDLSIHKANKYMEQHSRFLFTGIKLGLDAVSVNTTQPPNGTSK' A
#
# COMPACT_ATOMS: atom_id res chain seq x y z
N GLN A 1 -4.40 10.41 0.65
CA GLN A 1 -5.58 9.59 0.30
C GLN A 1 -6.65 9.84 1.36
N CYS A 2 -7.87 10.20 0.98
CA CYS A 2 -9.02 10.32 1.89
C CYS A 2 -9.87 9.02 1.86
N CYS A 3 -10.77 8.87 2.82
CA CYS A 3 -11.71 7.76 2.88
C CYS A 3 -12.76 7.85 1.77
N ASP A 4 -13.08 6.73 1.12
CA ASP A 4 -14.06 6.68 0.03
C ASP A 4 -15.51 6.92 0.48
N ILE A 5 -15.80 6.77 1.78
CA ILE A 5 -17.15 6.88 2.34
C ILE A 5 -17.44 8.30 2.84
N CYS A 6 -16.66 8.78 3.81
CA CYS A 6 -16.90 10.11 4.36
C CYS A 6 -16.20 11.21 3.57
N GLN A 7 -15.23 10.87 2.71
CA GLN A 7 -14.47 11.79 1.85
C GLN A 7 -13.73 12.93 2.59
N ASP A 8 -13.72 12.91 3.92
CA ASP A 8 -13.19 13.99 4.77
C ASP A 8 -11.96 13.53 5.57
N ALA A 9 -12.02 12.32 6.14
CA ALA A 9 -10.96 11.78 6.99
C ALA A 9 -9.84 11.07 6.18
N PRO A 10 -8.60 11.04 6.70
CA PRO A 10 -7.50 10.32 6.06
C PRO A 10 -7.74 8.81 6.01
N ALA A 11 -7.29 8.19 4.93
CA ALA A 11 -7.29 6.74 4.77
C ALA A 11 -6.50 6.04 5.88
N TYR A 12 -7.07 4.97 6.43
CA TYR A 12 -6.50 4.16 7.49
C TYR A 12 -6.25 2.72 7.04
N CYS A 13 -7.19 2.12 6.31
CA CYS A 13 -7.07 0.77 5.78
C CYS A 13 -7.60 0.67 4.34
N PHE A 14 -7.15 -0.35 3.62
CA PHE A 14 -7.74 -0.82 2.37
C PHE A 14 -8.39 -2.18 2.59
N CYS A 15 -9.68 -2.28 2.30
CA CYS A 15 -10.41 -3.54 2.30
C CYS A 15 -10.34 -4.16 0.90
N VAL A 16 -9.83 -5.40 0.80
CA VAL A 16 -9.70 -6.10 -0.48
C VAL A 16 -11.06 -6.51 -1.03
N ASP A 17 -11.90 -7.07 -0.17
CA ASP A 17 -13.20 -7.62 -0.55
C ASP A 17 -14.15 -6.54 -1.10
N GLU A 18 -14.20 -5.38 -0.44
CA GLU A 18 -15.00 -4.22 -0.88
C GLU A 18 -14.28 -3.29 -1.84
N ARG A 19 -12.98 -3.48 -2.08
CA ARG A 19 -12.12 -2.61 -2.92
C ARG A 19 -12.21 -1.13 -2.53
N ALA A 20 -12.27 -0.87 -1.22
CA ALA A 20 -12.50 0.46 -0.68
C ALA A 20 -11.41 0.85 0.32
N ILE A 21 -11.12 2.15 0.37
CA ILE A 21 -10.18 2.76 1.31
C ILE A 21 -10.98 3.48 2.38
N LEU A 22 -10.80 3.08 3.63
CA LEU A 22 -11.62 3.56 4.75
C LEU A 22 -10.79 4.32 5.78
N CYS A 23 -11.39 5.35 6.39
CA CYS A 23 -10.86 5.90 7.64
C CYS A 23 -11.18 4.95 8.79
N ARG A 24 -10.59 5.20 9.97
CA ARG A 24 -10.76 4.34 11.15
C ARG A 24 -12.22 4.21 11.59
N GLU A 25 -13.00 5.29 11.53
CA GLU A 25 -14.40 5.28 11.98
C GLU A 25 -15.30 4.48 11.02
N CYS A 26 -15.10 4.66 9.71
CA CYS A 26 -15.82 3.90 8.69
C CYS A 26 -15.41 2.42 8.70
N ASP A 27 -14.12 2.11 8.91
CA ASP A 27 -13.64 0.74 9.07
C ASP A 27 -14.34 0.02 10.23
N LEU A 28 -14.43 0.65 11.40
CA LEU A 28 -15.10 0.06 12.56
C LEU A 28 -16.59 -0.12 12.29
N SER A 29 -17.24 0.87 11.69
CA SER A 29 -18.67 0.84 11.39
C SER A 29 -19.04 -0.30 10.42
N ILE A 30 -18.18 -0.59 9.44
CA ILE A 30 -18.40 -1.62 8.42
C ILE A 30 -17.95 -2.99 8.93
N HIS A 31 -16.71 -3.09 9.39
CA HIS A 31 -16.07 -4.36 9.68
C HIS A 31 -16.38 -4.91 11.07
N LYS A 32 -17.04 -4.16 11.96
CA LYS A 32 -17.58 -4.70 13.23
C LYS A 32 -19.10 -4.88 13.24
N ALA A 33 -19.79 -4.55 12.15
CA ALA A 33 -21.25 -4.70 12.11
C ALA A 33 -21.68 -6.17 12.06
N ASN A 34 -20.88 -7.06 11.47
CA ASN A 34 -21.21 -8.48 11.33
C ASN A 34 -19.95 -9.36 11.21
N LYS A 35 -20.05 -10.62 11.66
CA LYS A 35 -18.95 -11.61 11.63
C LYS A 35 -18.43 -11.89 10.21
N TYR A 36 -19.27 -11.71 9.19
CA TYR A 36 -18.84 -11.82 7.79
C TYR A 36 -17.87 -10.70 7.41
N MET A 37 -18.19 -9.46 7.79
CA MET A 37 -17.38 -8.29 7.50
C MET A 37 -16.06 -8.33 8.29
N GLU A 38 -16.06 -8.86 9.51
CA GLU A 38 -14.83 -9.05 10.30
C GLU A 38 -13.77 -9.91 9.61
N GLN A 39 -14.19 -10.80 8.71
CA GLN A 39 -13.31 -11.70 7.95
C GLN A 39 -12.72 -11.06 6.69
N HIS A 40 -13.13 -9.84 6.34
CA HIS A 40 -12.56 -9.14 5.19
C HIS A 40 -11.06 -8.94 5.37
N SER A 41 -10.33 -9.14 4.28
CA SER A 41 -8.89 -8.91 4.24
C SER A 41 -8.61 -7.42 4.19
N ARG A 42 -7.95 -6.92 5.24
CA ARG A 42 -7.66 -5.49 5.42
C ARG A 42 -6.16 -5.26 5.50
N PHE A 43 -5.67 -4.30 4.72
CA PHE A 43 -4.29 -3.82 4.78
C PHE A 43 -4.25 -2.44 5.41
N LEU A 44 -3.45 -2.29 6.47
CA LEU A 44 -3.27 -1.00 7.12
C LEU A 44 -2.34 -0.11 6.28
N PHE A 45 -2.72 1.16 6.13
CA PHE A 45 -1.79 2.18 5.67
C PHE A 45 -0.84 2.50 6.81
N THR A 46 0.32 1.85 6.82
CA THR A 46 1.34 2.04 7.86
C THR A 46 1.99 3.42 7.82
N GLY A 47 1.75 4.21 6.77
CA GLY A 47 2.32 5.56 6.61
C GLY A 47 3.84 5.58 6.44
N ILE A 48 4.48 4.41 6.34
CA ILE A 48 5.93 4.29 6.19
C ILE A 48 6.30 4.64 4.76
N LYS A 49 7.12 5.68 4.60
CA LYS A 49 7.69 6.09 3.32
C LYS A 49 9.13 5.57 3.24
N LEU A 50 9.34 4.48 2.50
CA LEU A 50 10.69 3.99 2.22
C LEU A 50 11.33 4.92 1.19
N GLY A 51 12.46 5.52 1.55
CA GLY A 51 13.30 6.23 0.59
C GLY A 51 13.99 5.19 -0.28
N LEU A 52 13.48 4.97 -1.49
CA LEU A 52 14.14 4.13 -2.48
C LEU A 52 15.18 5.00 -3.18
N ASP A 53 16.42 4.97 -2.70
CA ASP A 53 17.56 5.39 -3.50
C ASP A 53 17.73 4.41 -4.66
N ALA A 54 17.67 4.92 -5.89
CA ALA A 54 17.87 4.12 -7.07
C ALA A 54 19.28 3.52 -7.03
N VAL A 55 19.38 2.21 -6.85
CA VAL A 55 20.62 1.48 -7.07
C VAL A 55 20.95 1.57 -8.56
N SER A 56 21.82 2.49 -8.93
CA SER A 56 22.49 2.46 -10.23
C SER A 56 23.39 1.23 -10.24
N VAL A 57 22.93 0.17 -10.91
CA VAL A 57 23.80 -0.95 -11.28
C VAL A 57 24.79 -0.41 -12.31
N ASN A 58 25.98 -0.03 -11.86
CA ASN A 58 27.08 0.27 -12.76
C ASN A 58 27.51 -1.05 -13.40
N THR A 59 26.95 -1.37 -14.56
CA THR A 59 27.44 -2.45 -15.41
C THR A 59 28.85 -2.09 -15.87
N THR A 60 29.86 -2.51 -15.11
CA THR A 60 31.25 -2.43 -15.56
C THR A 60 31.40 -3.34 -16.78
N GLN A 61 31.43 -2.72 -17.95
CA GLN A 61 31.76 -3.34 -19.23
C GLN A 61 33.09 -4.12 -19.10
N PRO A 62 33.17 -5.40 -19.55
CA PRO A 62 34.43 -6.15 -19.50
C PRO A 62 35.49 -5.48 -20.39
N PRO A 63 36.79 -5.59 -20.03
CA PRO A 63 37.86 -4.95 -20.79
C PRO A 63 37.91 -5.52 -22.21
N ASN A 64 37.92 -4.62 -23.20
CA ASN A 64 38.18 -4.92 -24.61
C ASN A 64 39.41 -5.82 -24.73
N GLY A 65 39.23 -7.04 -25.23
CA GLY A 65 40.33 -7.89 -25.69
C GLY A 65 40.85 -7.35 -27.02
N THR A 66 42.03 -6.73 -27.01
CA THR A 66 42.82 -6.47 -28.22
C THR A 66 43.49 -7.78 -28.65
N SER A 67 42.95 -8.44 -29.68
CA SER A 67 43.73 -9.41 -30.47
C SER A 67 44.50 -8.64 -31.53
N LYS A 68 45.83 -8.70 -31.43
CA LYS A 68 46.78 -8.38 -32.49
C LYS A 68 47.14 -9.67 -33.23
#